data_AF-A0A0B6S435-F1
#
_entry.id   AF-A0A0B6S435-F1
#
_cell.length_a   1.000
_cell.length_b   1.000
_cell.length_c   1.000
_cell.angle_alpha   90.00
_cell.angle_beta   90.00
_cell.angle_gamma   90.00
#
_symmetry.space_group_name_H-M   'P 1'
#
loop_
_entity.id
_entity.type
_entity.pdbx_description
1 polymer ?
#
loop_
_entity_poly.entity_id
_entity_poly.type
_entity_poly.pdbx_seq_one_letter_code
_entity_poly.pdbx_strand_id
1 'polypeptide(L)'
;MRPDAAPTRQGAPPTGLGAPCRVPGASPIRRARARRPRSRSTMNAMPELKIPELVCPAGNLPALRAAVDGGADCVYVGLKGDTNARAFPGLNFDRNTLADGVRHAHAAGSKVLLAINTYASGADLSHWTHAIDLAAGIGIDAIIVADPALMAYAARVHPSLRLHLSVQGSVTSHAGINFLRDEFGIQRAVLPRVLSLEQIANTVANTSVEIEVFGFGSLCVMVEGRCALSAHASGAAPNLDGVCSPARHVHWIEREEAGQTWLDARLASVLVDSYRAGEPSSYPTICKGRFEVCGQRYHALEAPTSLNALSLLPELARIGVRAVKIEGRQRGPAYTAAVTRVWRAALDRLAQQGDAMRFDPAWSRSLGTLAEGQTDTLGAYSRPWK
;
A
#
# COMPACT_ATOMS: atom_id res chain seq x y z
N MET A 1 -2.07 -63.75 -40.36
CA MET A 1 -1.12 -63.03 -41.23
C MET A 1 -0.48 -61.89 -40.44
N ARG A 2 0.82 -61.99 -40.20
CA ARG A 2 1.79 -60.89 -40.03
C ARG A 2 2.67 -60.91 -41.31
N PRO A 3 3.61 -59.98 -41.58
CA PRO A 3 3.79 -58.56 -41.17
C PRO A 3 4.22 -57.70 -42.39
N ASP A 4 4.89 -56.56 -42.13
CA ASP A 4 5.88 -55.82 -42.96
C ASP A 4 5.46 -54.37 -43.27
N ALA A 5 6.29 -53.33 -43.31
CA ALA A 5 7.64 -52.98 -42.84
C ALA A 5 7.81 -51.47 -43.17
N ALA A 6 8.78 -50.79 -42.54
CA ALA A 6 9.10 -49.35 -42.67
C ALA A 6 9.60 -48.92 -44.09
N PRO A 7 9.85 -47.63 -44.44
CA PRO A 7 10.91 -46.81 -43.81
C PRO A 7 10.73 -45.28 -43.77
N THR A 8 11.71 -44.67 -43.10
CA THR A 8 12.07 -43.26 -42.90
C THR A 8 12.45 -42.49 -44.19
N ARG A 9 12.33 -41.15 -44.18
CA ARG A 9 13.38 -40.23 -44.69
C ARG A 9 13.19 -38.76 -44.27
N GLN A 10 14.34 -38.17 -43.94
CA GLN A 10 14.62 -36.78 -43.56
C GLN A 10 14.47 -35.83 -44.76
N GLY A 11 14.10 -34.56 -44.50
CA GLY A 11 14.17 -33.46 -45.45
C GLY A 11 14.28 -32.11 -44.72
N ALA A 12 15.35 -31.38 -45.00
CA ALA A 12 15.74 -30.09 -44.42
C ALA A 12 14.71 -28.95 -44.66
N PRO A 13 14.73 -27.87 -43.86
CA PRO A 13 13.84 -26.72 -44.08
C PRO A 13 14.30 -25.88 -45.28
N PRO A 14 13.38 -25.33 -46.08
CA PRO A 14 13.73 -24.40 -47.16
C PRO A 14 14.04 -23.01 -46.62
N THR A 15 15.16 -22.48 -47.08
CA THR A 15 15.58 -21.08 -47.04
C THR A 15 14.73 -20.25 -48.00
N GLY A 16 14.33 -19.03 -47.61
CA GLY A 16 13.60 -18.14 -48.51
C GLY A 16 13.06 -16.89 -47.82
N LEU A 17 13.92 -15.89 -47.69
CA LEU A 17 13.64 -14.54 -47.17
C LEU A 17 12.55 -13.83 -48.01
N GLY A 18 11.40 -13.57 -47.41
CA GLY A 18 10.39 -12.62 -47.89
C GLY A 18 10.71 -11.21 -47.43
N ALA A 19 10.65 -10.25 -48.35
CA ALA A 19 11.05 -8.85 -48.21
C ALA A 19 10.22 -8.06 -47.16
N PRO A 20 10.80 -7.03 -46.52
CA PRO A 20 10.14 -6.26 -45.47
C PRO A 20 9.18 -5.18 -46.01
N CYS A 21 8.04 -5.07 -45.34
CA CYS A 21 7.02 -4.04 -45.54
C CYS A 21 7.56 -2.65 -45.15
N ARG A 22 7.44 -1.66 -46.04
CA ARG A 22 7.88 -0.26 -45.82
C ARG A 22 6.82 0.52 -45.03
N VAL A 23 7.21 1.10 -43.90
CA VAL A 23 6.46 2.15 -43.18
C VAL A 23 6.98 3.51 -43.64
N PRO A 24 6.15 4.46 -44.09
CA PRO A 24 6.61 5.80 -44.47
C PRO A 24 6.60 6.78 -43.28
N GLY A 25 7.68 7.55 -43.14
CA GLY A 25 7.68 8.87 -42.49
C GLY A 25 8.41 8.99 -41.15
N ALA A 26 9.74 8.91 -41.15
CA ALA A 26 10.57 9.41 -40.04
C ALA A 26 11.30 10.69 -40.48
N SER A 27 11.08 11.77 -39.74
CA SER A 27 11.73 13.08 -39.93
C SER A 27 13.22 13.03 -39.50
N PRO A 28 14.14 13.81 -40.09
CA PRO A 28 15.57 13.60 -39.89
C PRO A 28 16.06 14.09 -38.52
N ILE A 29 16.69 13.18 -37.78
CA ILE A 29 17.36 13.43 -36.50
C ILE A 29 18.55 14.39 -36.74
N ARG A 30 18.50 15.57 -36.13
CA ARG A 30 19.62 16.53 -36.09
C ARG A 30 20.81 15.89 -35.34
N ARG A 31 21.97 15.86 -36.00
CA ARG A 31 23.25 15.45 -35.39
C ARG A 31 23.59 16.35 -34.19
N ALA A 32 23.62 15.77 -33.00
CA ALA A 32 24.10 16.45 -31.79
C ALA A 32 25.63 16.64 -31.87
N ARG A 33 26.09 17.89 -31.69
CA ARG A 33 27.52 18.22 -31.56
C ARG A 33 28.09 17.66 -30.25
N ALA A 34 29.25 17.02 -30.33
CA ALA A 34 30.00 16.54 -29.18
C ALA A 34 30.36 17.69 -28.22
N ARG A 35 29.92 17.60 -26.96
CA ARG A 35 30.32 18.51 -25.87
C ARG A 35 31.62 18.01 -25.25
N ARG A 36 32.61 18.91 -25.14
CA ARG A 36 33.89 18.70 -24.42
C ARG A 36 33.65 18.40 -22.92
N PRO A 37 34.54 17.64 -22.25
CA PRO A 37 34.37 17.28 -20.86
C PRO A 37 34.53 18.51 -19.96
N ARG A 38 33.56 18.75 -19.07
CA ARG A 38 33.68 19.78 -18.02
C ARG A 38 34.53 19.23 -16.88
N SER A 39 35.42 20.09 -16.41
CA SER A 39 36.35 19.91 -15.31
C SER A 39 35.71 19.39 -14.03
N ARG A 40 36.40 18.46 -13.36
CA ARG A 40 36.18 18.09 -11.96
C ARG A 40 36.38 19.32 -11.07
N SER A 41 35.33 19.75 -10.38
CA SER A 41 35.39 20.39 -9.05
C SER A 41 34.00 20.91 -8.67
N THR A 42 33.28 20.10 -7.91
CA THR A 42 32.44 20.56 -6.79
C THR A 42 32.31 19.34 -5.89
N MET A 43 32.75 19.45 -4.63
CA MET A 43 32.31 18.55 -3.58
C MET A 43 30.77 18.55 -3.63
N ASN A 44 30.17 17.40 -3.92
CA ASN A 44 28.72 17.25 -3.91
C ASN A 44 28.23 17.64 -2.52
N ALA A 45 27.58 18.79 -2.39
CA ALA A 45 26.74 19.06 -1.24
C ALA A 45 25.75 17.88 -1.16
N MET A 46 25.72 17.20 -0.02
CA MET A 46 24.72 16.16 0.21
C MET A 46 23.34 16.80 0.00
N PRO A 47 22.43 16.18 -0.77
CA PRO A 47 21.10 16.71 -0.97
C PRO A 47 20.43 16.94 0.41
N GLU A 48 19.75 18.08 0.56
CA GLU A 48 19.04 18.43 1.78
C GLU A 48 18.06 17.30 2.15
N LEU A 49 18.19 16.78 3.38
CA LEU A 49 17.35 15.71 3.92
C LEU A 49 15.91 16.22 4.02
N LYS A 50 15.00 15.64 3.22
CA LYS A 50 13.57 15.95 3.27
C LYS A 50 12.89 15.06 4.29
N ILE A 51 12.53 15.61 5.44
CA ILE A 51 11.82 14.88 6.48
C ILE A 51 10.40 14.54 5.99
N PRO A 52 10.03 13.24 5.93
CA PRO A 52 8.70 12.85 5.48
C PRO A 52 7.60 13.30 6.45
N GLU A 53 6.43 13.67 5.92
CA GLU A 53 5.21 13.88 6.70
C GLU A 53 4.73 12.54 7.31
N LEU A 54 4.27 12.57 8.56
CA LEU A 54 3.65 11.42 9.22
C LEU A 54 2.15 11.36 8.93
N VAL A 55 1.72 10.30 8.23
CA VAL A 55 0.33 10.09 7.82
C VAL A 55 -0.29 8.93 8.62
N CYS A 56 -1.15 9.24 9.59
CA CYS A 56 -1.70 8.26 10.53
C CYS A 56 -3.19 7.91 10.27
N PRO A 57 -3.60 6.65 10.53
CA PRO A 57 -5.00 6.22 10.42
C PRO A 57 -5.83 6.67 11.62
N ALA A 58 -7.09 7.01 11.38
CA ALA A 58 -8.11 7.09 12.42
C ALA A 58 -9.43 6.46 11.97
N GLY A 59 -9.89 5.46 12.73
CA GLY A 59 -11.19 4.82 12.51
C GLY A 59 -12.36 5.51 13.21
N ASN A 60 -12.12 6.52 14.06
CA ASN A 60 -13.14 7.30 14.74
C ASN A 60 -12.53 8.59 15.32
N LEU A 61 -13.37 9.49 15.84
CA LEU A 61 -12.94 10.78 16.37
C LEU A 61 -11.92 10.67 17.53
N PRO A 62 -12.06 9.74 18.51
CA PRO A 62 -11.02 9.53 19.51
C PRO A 62 -9.66 9.11 18.93
N ALA A 63 -9.64 8.24 17.92
CA ALA A 63 -8.40 7.86 17.24
C ALA A 63 -7.79 9.02 16.45
N LEU A 64 -8.62 9.89 15.86
CA LEU A 64 -8.14 11.10 15.18
C LEU A 64 -7.46 12.04 16.18
N ARG A 65 -8.10 12.33 17.32
CA ARG A 65 -7.52 13.14 18.39
C ARG A 65 -6.20 12.54 18.87
N ALA A 66 -6.17 11.23 19.12
CA ALA A 66 -4.95 10.52 19.51
C ALA A 66 -3.81 10.62 18.49
N ALA A 67 -4.11 10.63 17.19
CA ALA A 67 -3.11 10.84 16.14
C ALA A 67 -2.60 12.30 16.13
N VAL A 68 -3.51 13.27 16.20
CA VAL A 68 -3.17 14.71 16.22
C VAL A 68 -2.33 15.03 17.46
N ASP A 69 -2.79 14.65 18.65
CA ASP A 69 -2.07 14.84 19.91
C ASP A 69 -0.73 14.06 19.95
N GLY A 70 -0.60 13.02 19.13
CA GLY A 70 0.62 12.25 18.94
C GLY A 70 1.64 12.91 18.00
N GLY A 71 1.27 14.00 17.32
CA GLY A 71 2.12 14.74 16.38
C GLY A 71 2.00 14.30 14.92
N ALA A 72 0.88 13.71 14.51
CA ALA A 72 0.66 13.40 13.09
C ALA A 72 0.56 14.68 12.24
N ASP A 73 1.32 14.76 11.14
CA ASP A 73 1.20 15.86 10.18
C ASP A 73 -0.11 15.77 9.38
N CYS A 74 -0.54 14.53 9.10
CA CYS A 74 -1.80 14.23 8.42
C CYS A 74 -2.51 13.06 9.12
N VAL A 75 -3.83 13.13 9.22
CA VAL A 75 -4.67 12.02 9.65
C VAL A 75 -5.60 11.62 8.52
N TYR A 76 -5.59 10.36 8.12
CA TYR A 76 -6.53 9.86 7.12
C TYR A 76 -7.68 9.08 7.75
N VAL A 77 -8.89 9.35 7.26
CA VAL A 77 -10.15 8.81 7.78
C VAL A 77 -11.02 8.25 6.64
N GLY A 78 -12.10 7.55 6.99
CA GLY A 78 -13.12 7.09 6.05
C GLY A 78 -14.52 7.52 6.50
N LEU A 79 -15.47 7.52 5.58
CA LEU A 79 -16.89 7.65 5.89
C LEU A 79 -17.51 6.29 6.26
N LYS A 80 -18.61 6.33 7.00
CA LYS A 80 -19.49 5.15 7.12
C LYS A 80 -20.01 4.78 5.73
N GLY A 81 -20.05 3.49 5.42
CA GLY A 81 -20.39 2.98 4.08
C GLY A 81 -19.19 2.36 3.36
N ASP A 82 -19.34 2.13 2.07
CA ASP A 82 -18.43 1.33 1.22
C ASP A 82 -17.54 2.18 0.28
N THR A 83 -17.54 3.50 0.47
CA THR A 83 -16.66 4.42 -0.28
C THR A 83 -15.18 4.27 0.04
N ASN A 84 -14.85 3.60 1.14
CA ASN A 84 -13.47 3.37 1.55
C ASN A 84 -13.25 1.91 1.92
N ALA A 85 -12.03 1.43 1.67
CA ALA A 85 -11.64 0.05 1.93
C ALA A 85 -11.46 -0.24 3.42
N ARG A 86 -12.07 0.55 4.31
CA ARG A 86 -12.10 0.38 5.76
C ARG A 86 -13.54 0.43 6.26
N ALA A 87 -14.50 -0.06 5.47
CA ALA A 87 -15.92 -0.12 5.75
C ALA A 87 -16.25 -1.12 6.89
N PHE A 88 -15.90 -0.75 8.13
CA PHE A 88 -16.11 -1.58 9.31
C PHE A 88 -17.39 -1.16 10.05
N PRO A 89 -18.26 -2.11 10.43
CA PRO A 89 -19.37 -1.81 11.33
C PRO A 89 -18.89 -1.14 12.61
N GLY A 90 -19.52 -0.02 12.99
CA GLY A 90 -19.21 0.72 14.22
C GLY A 90 -17.97 1.62 14.18
N LEU A 91 -17.27 1.69 13.04
CA LEU A 91 -16.19 2.64 12.80
C LEU A 91 -16.59 3.66 11.72
N ASN A 92 -15.65 4.56 11.44
CA ASN A 92 -15.72 5.65 10.49
C ASN A 92 -16.65 6.80 10.88
N PHE A 93 -16.55 7.86 10.10
CA PHE A 93 -17.16 9.15 10.38
C PHE A 93 -18.48 9.29 9.62
N ASP A 94 -19.41 9.99 10.24
CA ASP A 94 -20.52 10.67 9.56
C ASP A 94 -20.15 12.15 9.35
N ARG A 95 -21.05 12.90 8.71
CA ARG A 95 -20.84 14.33 8.40
C ARG A 95 -20.45 15.17 9.62
N ASN A 96 -21.14 14.99 10.74
CA ASN A 96 -20.94 15.82 11.93
C ASN A 96 -19.62 15.47 12.61
N THR A 97 -19.38 14.18 12.85
CA THR A 97 -18.12 13.73 13.46
C THR A 97 -16.91 14.04 12.59
N LEU A 98 -17.05 14.00 11.25
CA LEU A 98 -16.00 14.39 10.32
C LEU A 98 -15.68 15.87 10.44
N ALA A 99 -16.71 16.73 10.41
CA ALA A 99 -16.52 18.17 10.57
C ALA A 99 -15.86 18.54 11.90
N ASP A 100 -16.22 17.85 12.99
CA ASP A 100 -15.57 18.03 14.30
C ASP A 100 -14.09 17.61 14.28
N GLY A 101 -13.80 16.49 13.62
CA GLY A 101 -12.43 16.01 13.43
C GLY A 101 -11.56 16.98 12.62
N VAL A 102 -12.11 17.52 11.53
CA VAL A 102 -11.44 18.53 10.68
C VAL A 102 -11.12 19.78 11.49
N ARG A 103 -12.09 20.35 12.21
CA ARG A 103 -11.86 21.53 13.06
C ARG A 103 -10.77 21.29 14.11
N HIS A 104 -10.79 20.13 14.76
CA HIS A 104 -9.80 19.78 15.77
C HIS A 104 -8.39 19.63 15.17
N ALA A 105 -8.25 18.92 14.06
CA ALA A 105 -6.96 18.72 13.39
C ALA A 105 -6.38 20.05 12.90
N HIS A 106 -7.19 20.88 12.24
CA HIS A 106 -6.76 22.18 11.73
C HIS A 106 -6.34 23.13 12.86
N ALA A 107 -7.03 23.11 14.01
CA ALA A 107 -6.64 23.90 15.18
C ALA A 107 -5.25 23.50 15.74
N ALA A 108 -4.81 22.27 15.50
CA ALA A 108 -3.49 21.77 15.87
C ALA A 108 -2.45 21.85 14.73
N GLY A 109 -2.84 22.35 13.54
CA GLY A 109 -1.98 22.41 12.36
C GLY A 109 -1.85 21.11 11.57
N SER A 110 -2.61 20.06 11.92
CA SER A 110 -2.64 18.79 11.20
C SER A 110 -3.67 18.81 10.06
N LYS A 111 -3.38 18.12 8.98
CA LYS A 111 -4.29 17.96 7.82
C LYS A 111 -5.18 16.73 7.99
N VAL A 112 -6.38 16.76 7.42
CA VAL A 112 -7.30 15.60 7.34
C VAL A 112 -7.45 15.16 5.89
N LEU A 113 -7.17 13.89 5.65
CA LEU A 113 -7.32 13.26 4.34
C LEU A 113 -8.51 12.30 4.36
N LEU A 114 -9.38 12.34 3.36
CA LEU A 114 -10.52 11.42 3.29
C LEU A 114 -10.26 10.29 2.28
N ALA A 115 -10.32 9.05 2.73
CA ALA A 115 -10.30 7.91 1.84
C ALA A 115 -11.65 7.76 1.14
N ILE A 116 -11.65 7.85 -0.20
CA ILE A 116 -12.76 7.51 -1.10
C ILE A 116 -12.17 6.55 -2.14
N ASN A 117 -11.65 5.44 -1.62
CA ASN A 117 -10.56 4.73 -2.25
C ASN A 117 -10.94 3.36 -2.77
N THR A 118 -12.22 3.02 -2.78
CA THR A 118 -12.77 1.79 -3.38
C THR A 118 -13.09 1.99 -4.85
N TYR A 119 -13.05 0.92 -5.61
CA TYR A 119 -13.60 0.89 -6.96
C TYR A 119 -15.11 0.74 -6.88
N ALA A 120 -15.84 1.62 -7.55
CA ALA A 120 -17.30 1.57 -7.52
C ALA A 120 -17.82 0.30 -8.22
N SER A 121 -18.77 -0.38 -7.60
CA SER A 121 -19.47 -1.50 -8.23
C SER A 121 -20.76 -1.02 -8.86
N GLY A 122 -20.85 -1.02 -10.18
CA GLY A 122 -22.09 -0.76 -10.92
C GLY A 122 -22.07 0.51 -11.78
N ALA A 123 -23.22 0.81 -12.39
CA ALA A 123 -23.39 1.96 -13.27
C ALA A 123 -23.64 3.29 -12.52
N ASP A 124 -24.03 3.22 -11.24
CA ASP A 124 -24.32 4.40 -10.42
C ASP A 124 -23.13 4.78 -9.53
N LEU A 125 -22.54 5.94 -9.80
CA LEU A 125 -21.43 6.50 -9.04
C LEU A 125 -21.88 7.51 -7.98
N SER A 126 -23.19 7.78 -7.87
CA SER A 126 -23.76 8.87 -7.05
C SER A 126 -23.30 8.83 -5.59
N HIS A 127 -23.19 7.63 -5.01
CA HIS A 127 -22.74 7.43 -3.63
C HIS A 127 -21.31 7.96 -3.41
N TRP A 128 -20.39 7.62 -4.31
CA TRP A 128 -18.99 8.07 -4.24
C TRP A 128 -18.83 9.53 -4.62
N THR A 129 -19.55 10.02 -5.62
CA THR A 129 -19.49 11.44 -6.00
C THR A 129 -20.05 12.33 -4.90
N HIS A 130 -21.11 11.91 -4.20
CA HIS A 130 -21.60 12.63 -3.02
C HIS A 130 -20.57 12.67 -1.89
N ALA A 131 -19.81 11.59 -1.66
CA ALA A 131 -18.71 11.61 -0.69
C ALA A 131 -17.61 12.59 -1.08
N ILE A 132 -17.32 12.74 -2.37
CA ILE A 132 -16.36 13.75 -2.90
C ILE A 132 -16.90 15.16 -2.66
N ASP A 133 -18.18 15.41 -2.97
CA ASP A 133 -18.82 16.71 -2.75
C ASP A 133 -18.83 17.08 -1.26
N LEU A 134 -19.09 16.11 -0.38
CA LEU A 134 -19.01 16.27 1.06
C LEU A 134 -17.59 16.64 1.52
N ALA A 135 -16.57 15.98 0.97
CA ALA A 135 -15.18 16.24 1.31
C ALA A 135 -14.78 17.68 0.97
N ALA A 136 -15.13 18.13 -0.23
CA ALA A 136 -14.91 19.50 -0.67
C ALA A 136 -15.64 20.52 0.22
N GLY A 137 -16.91 20.25 0.57
CA GLY A 137 -17.73 21.17 1.37
C GLY A 137 -17.34 21.29 2.85
N ILE A 138 -16.73 20.26 3.44
CA ILE A 138 -16.27 20.27 4.84
C ILE A 138 -14.86 20.87 4.98
N GLY A 139 -14.10 20.99 3.88
CA GLY A 139 -12.72 21.45 3.92
C GLY A 139 -11.71 20.34 4.21
N ILE A 140 -11.94 19.14 3.67
CA ILE A 140 -10.91 18.08 3.65
C ILE A 140 -9.70 18.54 2.83
N ASP A 141 -8.49 18.29 3.32
CA ASP A 141 -7.25 18.76 2.68
C ASP A 141 -6.89 17.99 1.41
N ALA A 142 -7.22 16.70 1.34
CA ALA A 142 -7.12 15.89 0.13
C ALA A 142 -8.01 14.64 0.21
N ILE A 143 -8.44 14.14 -0.96
CA ILE A 143 -9.04 12.80 -1.05
C ILE A 143 -8.02 11.76 -1.53
N ILE A 144 -8.07 10.57 -0.93
CA ILE A 144 -7.31 9.40 -1.37
C ILE A 144 -8.24 8.56 -2.24
N VAL A 145 -7.98 8.48 -3.54
CA VAL A 145 -8.91 7.93 -4.54
C VAL A 145 -8.20 6.94 -5.48
N ALA A 146 -8.91 5.92 -5.95
CA ALA A 146 -8.37 4.84 -6.79
C ALA A 146 -9.03 4.76 -8.18
N ASP A 147 -10.34 4.98 -8.24
CA ASP A 147 -11.14 4.84 -9.45
C ASP A 147 -10.93 6.04 -10.41
N PRO A 148 -10.52 5.82 -11.67
CA PRO A 148 -10.33 6.90 -12.64
C PRO A 148 -11.59 7.73 -12.91
N ALA A 149 -12.79 7.13 -12.87
CA ALA A 149 -14.03 7.88 -13.08
C ALA A 149 -14.30 8.86 -11.93
N LEU A 150 -13.96 8.45 -10.70
CA LEU A 150 -14.06 9.30 -9.51
C LEU A 150 -12.99 10.40 -9.50
N MET A 151 -11.77 10.09 -9.96
CA MET A 151 -10.73 11.10 -10.17
C MET A 151 -11.16 12.14 -11.20
N ALA A 152 -11.69 11.70 -12.34
CA ALA A 152 -12.20 12.58 -13.40
C ALA A 152 -13.35 13.46 -12.89
N TYR A 153 -14.26 12.90 -12.09
CA TYR A 153 -15.32 13.67 -11.45
C TYR A 153 -14.75 14.75 -10.51
N ALA A 154 -13.86 14.37 -9.59
CA ALA A 154 -13.30 15.30 -8.62
C ALA A 154 -12.50 16.42 -9.29
N ALA A 155 -11.66 16.10 -10.28
CA ALA A 155 -10.88 17.07 -11.03
C ALA A 155 -11.76 18.08 -11.78
N ARG A 156 -12.90 17.64 -12.31
CA ARG A 156 -13.84 18.48 -13.07
C ARG A 156 -14.73 19.34 -12.15
N VAL A 157 -15.25 18.78 -11.07
CA VAL A 157 -16.25 19.44 -10.21
C VAL A 157 -15.62 20.23 -9.07
N HIS A 158 -14.51 19.72 -8.51
CA HIS A 158 -13.80 20.31 -7.38
C HIS A 158 -12.31 20.48 -7.69
N PRO A 159 -11.91 21.33 -8.65
CA PRO A 159 -10.52 21.45 -9.12
C PRO A 159 -9.53 21.91 -8.05
N SER A 160 -10.00 22.50 -6.93
CA SER A 160 -9.16 22.88 -5.79
C SER A 160 -8.93 21.74 -4.80
N LEU A 161 -9.72 20.66 -4.85
CA LEU A 161 -9.58 19.51 -3.96
C LEU A 161 -8.37 18.67 -4.38
N ARG A 162 -7.37 18.55 -3.50
CA ARG A 162 -6.17 17.76 -3.80
C ARG A 162 -6.51 16.28 -3.96
N LEU A 163 -5.97 15.66 -5.01
CA LEU A 163 -6.14 14.24 -5.28
C LEU A 163 -4.87 13.47 -4.95
N HIS A 164 -5.01 12.45 -4.11
CA HIS A 164 -3.95 11.51 -3.76
C HIS A 164 -4.26 10.12 -4.35
N LEU A 165 -3.32 9.63 -5.17
CA LEU A 165 -3.05 8.25 -5.54
C LEU A 165 -3.31 7.21 -4.44
N SER A 166 -4.48 6.56 -4.38
CA SER A 166 -4.68 5.41 -3.50
C SER A 166 -3.80 4.23 -3.91
N VAL A 167 -3.22 3.56 -2.92
CA VAL A 167 -2.50 2.29 -3.12
C VAL A 167 -3.38 1.21 -3.80
N GLN A 168 -4.71 1.30 -3.66
CA GLN A 168 -5.63 0.39 -4.37
C GLN A 168 -5.48 0.48 -5.89
N GLY A 169 -5.06 1.62 -6.43
CA GLY A 169 -4.74 1.78 -7.86
C GLY A 169 -3.60 0.88 -8.32
N SER A 170 -2.74 0.43 -7.40
CA SER A 170 -1.66 -0.53 -7.64
C SER A 170 -0.69 -0.12 -8.76
N VAL A 171 -0.49 1.19 -8.93
CA VAL A 171 0.46 1.74 -9.89
C VAL A 171 1.88 1.63 -9.31
N THR A 172 2.77 0.95 -10.02
CA THR A 172 4.14 0.64 -9.57
C THR A 172 5.23 1.34 -10.39
N SER A 173 4.86 2.17 -11.36
CA SER A 173 5.81 2.85 -12.25
C SER A 173 5.57 4.36 -12.29
N HIS A 174 6.65 5.13 -12.45
CA HIS A 174 6.55 6.59 -12.62
C HIS A 174 5.75 6.97 -13.87
N ALA A 175 5.80 6.17 -14.95
CA ALA A 175 5.04 6.42 -16.17
C ALA A 175 3.53 6.37 -15.92
N GLY A 176 3.04 5.37 -15.19
CA GLY A 176 1.63 5.28 -14.80
C GLY A 176 1.20 6.41 -13.85
N ILE A 177 2.07 6.81 -12.91
CA ILE A 177 1.81 7.93 -12.01
C ILE A 177 1.73 9.25 -12.80
N ASN A 178 2.66 9.48 -13.72
CA ASN A 178 2.69 10.66 -14.57
C ASN A 178 1.46 10.74 -15.48
N PHE A 179 1.01 9.62 -16.05
CA PHE A 179 -0.23 9.56 -16.81
C PHE A 179 -1.43 10.02 -15.97
N LEU A 180 -1.59 9.48 -14.75
CA LEU A 180 -2.70 9.89 -13.87
C LEU A 180 -2.58 11.34 -13.39
N ARG A 181 -1.36 11.88 -13.27
CA ARG A 181 -1.15 13.31 -13.01
C ARG A 181 -1.64 14.15 -14.18
N ASP A 182 -1.30 13.76 -15.40
CA ASP A 182 -1.62 14.54 -16.60
C ASP A 182 -3.13 14.50 -16.90
N GLU A 183 -3.78 13.35 -16.67
CA GLU A 183 -5.22 13.19 -16.89
C GLU A 183 -6.09 13.75 -15.77
N PHE A 184 -5.67 13.63 -14.51
CA PHE A 184 -6.53 13.93 -13.36
C PHE A 184 -5.95 14.93 -12.36
N GLY A 185 -4.69 15.35 -12.51
CA GLY A 185 -4.06 16.30 -11.59
C GLY A 185 -3.72 15.73 -10.22
N ILE A 186 -3.45 14.41 -10.11
CA ILE A 186 -3.00 13.83 -8.82
C ILE A 186 -1.71 14.49 -8.35
N GLN A 187 -1.65 14.79 -7.05
CA GLN A 187 -0.54 15.54 -6.44
C GLN A 187 0.34 14.67 -5.55
N ARG A 188 -0.18 13.52 -5.10
CA ARG A 188 0.56 12.52 -4.32
C ARG A 188 0.20 11.11 -4.78
N ALA A 189 1.12 10.16 -4.67
CA ALA A 189 0.89 8.74 -4.94
C ALA A 189 1.35 7.87 -3.77
N VAL A 190 0.45 7.05 -3.23
CA VAL A 190 0.77 6.03 -2.21
C VAL A 190 1.23 4.77 -2.91
N LEU A 191 2.51 4.43 -2.78
CA LEU A 191 3.11 3.28 -3.45
C LEU A 191 2.72 1.94 -2.79
N PRO A 192 2.51 0.88 -3.59
CA PRO A 192 2.34 -0.47 -3.08
C PRO A 192 3.59 -0.99 -2.36
N ARG A 193 3.41 -1.86 -1.35
CA ARG A 193 4.48 -2.43 -0.52
C ARG A 193 5.28 -3.55 -1.19
N VAL A 194 5.24 -3.63 -2.52
CA VAL A 194 5.93 -4.64 -3.34
C VAL A 194 7.14 -4.08 -4.08
N LEU A 195 7.40 -2.77 -3.98
CA LEU A 195 8.57 -2.11 -4.57
C LEU A 195 9.77 -2.14 -3.61
N SER A 196 10.97 -2.30 -4.15
CA SER A 196 12.23 -2.10 -3.41
C SER A 196 12.62 -0.64 -3.29
N LEU A 197 13.53 -0.30 -2.37
CA LEU A 197 14.04 1.07 -2.20
C LEU A 197 14.59 1.66 -3.50
N GLU A 198 15.33 0.86 -4.28
CA GLU A 198 15.79 1.25 -5.61
C GLU A 198 14.64 1.64 -6.57
N GLN A 199 13.53 0.89 -6.56
CA GLN A 199 12.38 1.18 -7.41
C GLN A 199 11.62 2.42 -6.94
N ILE A 200 11.56 2.63 -5.61
CA ILE A 200 11.02 3.85 -5.01
C ILE A 200 11.88 5.05 -5.42
N ALA A 201 13.20 4.94 -5.30
CA ALA A 201 14.15 5.98 -5.70
C ALA A 201 14.03 6.32 -7.19
N ASN A 202 13.96 5.31 -8.05
CA ASN A 202 13.71 5.50 -9.48
C ASN A 202 12.37 6.20 -9.75
N THR A 203 11.34 5.88 -8.96
CA THR A 203 10.04 6.53 -9.10
C THR A 203 10.11 8.01 -8.72
N VAL A 204 10.67 8.32 -7.54
CA VAL A 204 10.83 9.70 -7.06
C VAL A 204 11.67 10.54 -8.02
N ALA A 205 12.73 9.97 -8.62
CA ALA A 205 13.59 10.69 -9.56
C ALA A 205 12.90 11.06 -10.88
N ASN A 206 11.80 10.38 -11.24
CA ASN A 206 11.15 10.49 -12.57
C ASN A 206 9.69 11.00 -12.51
N THR A 207 9.26 11.56 -11.38
CA THR A 207 7.94 12.18 -11.26
C THR A 207 7.98 13.44 -10.41
N SER A 208 7.10 14.39 -10.72
CA SER A 208 6.82 15.56 -9.88
C SER A 208 5.76 15.29 -8.82
N VAL A 209 5.06 14.16 -8.90
CA VAL A 209 4.04 13.75 -7.92
C VAL A 209 4.72 13.38 -6.61
N GLU A 210 4.19 13.87 -5.49
CA GLU A 210 4.70 13.51 -4.16
C GLU A 210 4.59 11.99 -3.93
N ILE A 211 5.64 11.34 -3.45
CA ILE A 211 5.61 9.90 -3.16
C ILE A 211 5.38 9.66 -1.67
N GLU A 212 4.35 8.86 -1.36
CA GLU A 212 4.03 8.36 -0.02
C GLU A 212 4.28 6.85 0.03
N VAL A 213 4.94 6.38 1.09
CA VAL A 213 5.25 4.94 1.30
C VAL A 213 4.72 4.49 2.64
N PHE A 214 4.53 3.19 2.84
CA PHE A 214 4.15 2.68 4.16
C PHE A 214 5.37 2.57 5.08
N GLY A 215 5.24 3.10 6.30
CA GLY A 215 6.24 3.01 7.35
C GLY A 215 6.04 1.80 8.28
N PHE A 216 4.80 1.57 8.72
CA PHE A 216 4.49 0.49 9.66
C PHE A 216 3.08 -0.10 9.46
N GLY A 217 2.91 -1.38 9.82
CA GLY A 217 1.62 -2.06 9.96
C GLY A 217 1.47 -3.31 9.09
N SER A 218 0.29 -3.93 9.09
CA SER A 218 0.06 -5.25 8.48
C SER A 218 0.49 -5.30 7.01
N LEU A 219 1.40 -6.22 6.65
CA LEU A 219 1.92 -6.32 5.29
C LEU A 219 0.91 -6.99 4.34
N CYS A 220 0.65 -6.35 3.20
CA CYS A 220 -0.11 -6.94 2.10
C CYS A 220 0.86 -7.29 0.96
N VAL A 221 0.77 -8.53 0.48
CA VAL A 221 1.56 -9.04 -0.65
C VAL A 221 0.75 -9.19 -1.94
N MET A 222 -0.56 -8.90 -1.87
CA MET A 222 -1.49 -8.99 -2.99
C MET A 222 -1.78 -7.60 -3.58
N VAL A 223 -2.69 -7.54 -4.55
CA VAL A 223 -3.21 -6.27 -5.10
C VAL A 223 -4.01 -5.56 -4.01
N GLU A 224 -3.38 -4.56 -3.40
CA GLU A 224 -3.80 -3.82 -2.21
C GLU A 224 -5.31 -3.52 -2.17
N GLY A 225 -6.04 -4.20 -1.28
CA GLY A 225 -7.48 -4.00 -1.11
C GLY A 225 -8.37 -4.55 -2.24
N ARG A 226 -7.83 -5.30 -3.20
CA ARG A 226 -8.55 -5.97 -4.30
C ARG A 226 -8.15 -7.45 -4.43
N CYS A 227 -7.99 -8.13 -3.29
CA CYS A 227 -7.50 -9.50 -3.24
C CYS A 227 -8.49 -10.50 -3.88
N ALA A 228 -8.12 -11.07 -5.02
CA ALA A 228 -8.89 -12.11 -5.69
C ALA A 228 -8.97 -13.41 -4.89
N LEU A 229 -7.93 -13.76 -4.11
CA LEU A 229 -7.94 -14.95 -3.25
C LEU A 229 -9.00 -14.84 -2.15
N SER A 230 -9.12 -13.66 -1.53
CA SER A 230 -10.14 -13.39 -0.52
C SER A 230 -11.56 -13.48 -1.11
N ALA A 231 -11.74 -12.89 -2.30
CA ALA A 231 -13.02 -12.94 -3.01
C ALA A 231 -13.38 -14.37 -3.42
N HIS A 232 -12.40 -15.16 -3.89
CA HIS A 232 -12.58 -16.56 -4.23
C HIS A 232 -12.98 -17.41 -3.01
N ALA A 233 -12.29 -17.23 -1.88
CA ALA A 233 -12.54 -18.04 -0.69
C ALA A 233 -13.87 -17.70 -0.01
N SER A 234 -14.19 -16.41 0.14
CA SER A 234 -15.31 -15.96 0.97
C SER A 234 -16.50 -15.40 0.19
N GLY A 235 -16.37 -15.18 -1.12
CA GLY A 235 -17.34 -14.41 -1.92
C GLY A 235 -17.30 -12.90 -1.66
N ALA A 236 -16.49 -12.43 -0.69
CA ALA A 236 -16.40 -11.04 -0.27
C ALA A 236 -15.04 -10.44 -0.71
N ALA A 237 -15.10 -9.35 -1.46
CA ALA A 237 -13.91 -8.67 -1.95
C ALA A 237 -13.50 -7.56 -0.97
N PRO A 238 -12.20 -7.45 -0.58
CA PRO A 238 -11.76 -6.41 0.34
C PRO A 238 -11.97 -4.98 -0.16
N ASN A 239 -12.29 -4.82 -1.44
CA ASN A 239 -12.60 -3.55 -2.07
C ASN A 239 -13.78 -2.89 -1.36
N LEU A 240 -14.90 -3.60 -1.19
CA LEU A 240 -16.12 -3.06 -0.58
C LEU A 240 -16.32 -3.55 0.87
N ASP A 241 -15.89 -4.78 1.19
CA ASP A 241 -16.02 -5.33 2.55
C ASP A 241 -14.94 -4.83 3.53
N GLY A 242 -13.91 -4.14 3.03
CA GLY A 242 -12.85 -3.53 3.85
C GLY A 242 -11.84 -4.50 4.49
N VAL A 243 -12.00 -5.82 4.34
CA VAL A 243 -11.11 -6.85 4.89
C VAL A 243 -10.83 -8.01 3.96
N CYS A 244 -9.64 -8.61 4.13
CA CYS A 244 -9.23 -9.85 3.47
C CYS A 244 -10.02 -11.08 3.93
N SER A 245 -10.50 -11.07 5.17
CA SER A 245 -11.22 -12.19 5.77
C SER A 245 -12.33 -11.61 6.64
N PRO A 246 -13.57 -11.52 6.15
CA PRO A 246 -14.68 -11.04 6.98
C PRO A 246 -14.97 -12.03 8.11
N ALA A 247 -15.11 -11.52 9.34
CA ALA A 247 -15.29 -12.37 10.53
C ALA A 247 -16.44 -13.38 10.42
N ARG A 248 -17.52 -13.03 9.71
CA ARG A 248 -18.67 -13.92 9.43
C ARG A 248 -18.33 -15.16 8.61
N HIS A 249 -17.20 -15.16 7.89
CA HIS A 249 -16.69 -16.29 7.11
C HIS A 249 -15.50 -16.97 7.79
N VAL A 250 -15.08 -16.50 8.96
CA VAL A 250 -13.97 -17.10 9.69
C VAL A 250 -14.49 -18.17 10.63
N HIS A 251 -13.90 -19.36 10.54
CA HIS A 251 -14.24 -20.49 11.41
C HIS A 251 -12.98 -21.01 12.11
N TRP A 252 -13.13 -21.29 13.40
CA TRP A 252 -12.12 -21.92 14.24
C TRP A 252 -12.66 -23.29 14.65
N ILE A 253 -11.96 -24.35 14.25
CA ILE A 253 -12.41 -25.73 14.46
C ILE A 253 -11.34 -26.49 15.24
N GLU A 254 -11.68 -26.97 16.42
CA GLU A 254 -10.82 -27.88 17.16
C GLU A 254 -10.96 -29.29 16.59
N ARG A 255 -9.82 -29.98 16.43
CA ARG A 255 -9.77 -31.37 15.99
C ARG A 255 -8.72 -32.14 16.77
N GLU A 256 -8.95 -33.43 16.98
CA GLU A 256 -7.97 -34.35 17.53
C GLU A 256 -7.43 -35.26 16.42
N GLU A 257 -6.10 -35.39 16.34
CA GLU A 257 -5.44 -36.27 15.39
C GLU A 257 -4.21 -36.88 16.06
N ALA A 258 -4.10 -38.21 16.07
CA ALA A 258 -2.99 -38.95 16.67
C ALA A 258 -2.68 -38.57 18.13
N GLY A 259 -3.71 -38.29 18.93
CA GLY A 259 -3.56 -37.88 20.33
C GLY A 259 -3.13 -36.42 20.53
N GLN A 260 -3.10 -35.61 19.47
CA GLN A 260 -2.78 -34.19 19.50
C GLN A 260 -4.03 -33.35 19.18
N THR A 261 -4.30 -32.34 19.99
CA THR A 261 -5.29 -31.30 19.69
C THR A 261 -4.70 -30.26 18.74
N TRP A 262 -5.48 -29.93 17.71
CA TRP A 262 -5.20 -28.92 16.71
C TRP A 262 -6.34 -27.91 16.64
N LEU A 263 -6.00 -26.66 16.31
CA LEU A 263 -6.95 -25.59 16.02
C LEU A 263 -6.84 -25.21 14.55
N ASP A 264 -7.82 -25.60 13.74
CA ASP A 264 -7.93 -25.23 12.34
C ASP A 264 -8.54 -23.84 12.19
N ALA A 265 -7.82 -22.96 11.51
CA ALA A 265 -8.23 -21.63 11.09
C ALA A 265 -8.72 -21.69 9.64
N ARG A 266 -10.00 -21.42 9.41
CA ARG A 266 -10.61 -21.49 8.08
C ARG A 266 -11.21 -20.15 7.66
N LEU A 267 -11.14 -19.89 6.36
CA LEU A 267 -11.87 -18.83 5.68
C LEU A 267 -12.87 -19.49 4.73
N ALA A 268 -14.15 -19.47 5.10
CA ALA A 268 -15.20 -20.29 4.53
C ALA A 268 -14.77 -21.77 4.47
N SER A 269 -14.76 -22.38 3.30
CA SER A 269 -14.35 -23.78 3.11
C SER A 269 -12.83 -23.99 3.13
N VAL A 270 -12.03 -22.94 2.94
CA VAL A 270 -10.57 -23.02 2.79
C VAL A 270 -9.90 -23.15 4.15
N LEU A 271 -9.11 -24.20 4.34
CA LEU A 271 -8.18 -24.30 5.46
C LEU A 271 -7.00 -23.36 5.22
N VAL A 272 -6.87 -22.33 6.06
CA VAL A 272 -5.80 -21.32 5.95
C VAL A 272 -4.60 -21.75 6.80
N ASP A 273 -4.85 -22.26 8.00
CA ASP A 273 -3.79 -22.78 8.86
C ASP A 273 -4.34 -23.77 9.91
N SER A 274 -3.46 -24.55 10.53
CA SER A 274 -3.74 -25.43 11.67
C SER A 274 -2.65 -25.25 12.72
N TYR A 275 -3.02 -24.87 13.93
CA TYR A 275 -2.13 -24.60 15.05
C TYR A 275 -2.12 -25.76 16.04
N ARG A 276 -0.99 -26.03 16.66
CA ARG A 276 -0.92 -26.95 17.83
C ARG A 276 -1.46 -26.26 19.08
N ALA A 277 -1.82 -27.06 20.08
CA ALA A 277 -2.14 -26.53 21.40
C ALA A 277 -0.99 -25.65 21.94
N GLY A 278 -1.31 -24.40 22.32
CA GLY A 278 -0.34 -23.41 22.83
C GLY A 278 0.45 -22.66 21.77
N GLU A 279 0.34 -23.00 20.48
CA GLU A 279 0.94 -22.23 19.39
C GLU A 279 0.14 -20.93 19.17
N PRO A 280 0.79 -19.76 19.05
CA PRO A 280 0.10 -18.51 18.74
C PRO A 280 -0.64 -18.60 17.40
N SER A 281 -1.95 -18.35 17.41
CA SER A 281 -2.76 -18.29 16.19
C SER A 281 -2.76 -16.89 15.59
N SER A 282 -2.85 -16.81 14.27
CA SER A 282 -2.99 -15.56 13.53
C SER A 282 -4.37 -15.47 12.89
N TYR A 283 -4.81 -14.25 12.59
CA TYR A 283 -6.10 -14.06 11.91
C TYR A 283 -6.05 -14.70 10.51
N PRO A 284 -7.04 -15.53 10.13
CA PRO A 284 -6.96 -16.37 8.95
C PRO A 284 -7.09 -15.57 7.66
N THR A 285 -5.98 -14.97 7.24
CA THR A 285 -5.82 -14.26 5.97
C THR A 285 -5.25 -15.22 4.96
N ILE A 286 -5.95 -15.45 3.85
CA ILE A 286 -5.60 -16.50 2.89
C ILE A 286 -4.16 -16.43 2.36
N CYS A 287 -3.62 -15.23 2.12
CA CYS A 287 -2.23 -15.08 1.67
C CYS A 287 -1.18 -15.23 2.78
N LYS A 288 -1.60 -15.43 4.03
CA LYS A 288 -0.74 -15.55 5.22
C LYS A 288 -0.79 -16.94 5.86
N GLY A 289 -1.55 -17.86 5.28
CA GLY A 289 -1.68 -19.24 5.75
C GLY A 289 -0.44 -20.10 5.50
N ARG A 290 -0.44 -21.31 6.08
CA ARG A 290 0.55 -22.35 5.80
C ARG A 290 -0.05 -23.40 4.87
N PHE A 291 0.56 -23.60 3.72
CA PHE A 291 0.10 -24.51 2.68
C PHE A 291 1.14 -25.60 2.41
N GLU A 292 0.67 -26.75 1.95
CA GLU A 292 1.54 -27.82 1.47
C GLU A 292 1.94 -27.54 0.02
N VAL A 293 3.24 -27.36 -0.21
CA VAL A 293 3.83 -27.14 -1.53
C VAL A 293 4.99 -28.12 -1.69
N CYS A 294 4.92 -28.98 -2.70
CA CYS A 294 5.92 -30.01 -2.95
C CYS A 294 6.25 -30.89 -1.71
N GLY A 295 5.22 -31.25 -0.93
CA GLY A 295 5.35 -32.08 0.27
C GLY A 295 5.92 -31.36 1.50
N GLN A 296 6.07 -30.04 1.45
CA GLN A 296 6.51 -29.22 2.59
C GLN A 296 5.42 -28.24 2.99
N ARG A 297 5.14 -28.13 4.29
CA ARG A 297 4.15 -27.20 4.83
C ARG A 297 4.83 -25.95 5.38
N TYR A 298 4.60 -24.80 4.75
CA TYR A 298 5.16 -23.51 5.16
C TYR A 298 4.30 -22.34 4.66
N HIS A 299 4.66 -21.10 5.04
CA HIS A 299 4.03 -19.90 4.48
C HIS A 299 4.45 -19.70 3.03
N ALA A 300 3.66 -20.24 2.10
CA ALA A 300 3.99 -20.25 0.67
C ALA A 300 4.01 -18.86 0.02
N LEU A 301 3.31 -17.90 0.61
CA LEU A 301 3.18 -16.54 0.09
C LEU A 301 3.85 -15.53 1.02
N GLU A 302 3.32 -15.37 2.24
CA GLU A 302 3.89 -14.48 3.26
C GLU A 302 3.53 -14.99 4.65
N ALA A 303 4.37 -14.69 5.66
CA ALA A 303 4.03 -14.97 7.05
C ALA A 303 3.11 -13.87 7.64
N PRO A 304 2.37 -14.15 8.72
CA PRO A 304 1.65 -13.12 9.47
C PRO A 304 2.63 -12.14 10.14
N THR A 305 2.99 -11.07 9.42
CA THR A 305 3.99 -10.09 9.85
C THR A 305 3.55 -8.66 9.53
N SER A 306 4.15 -7.69 10.23
CA SER A 306 4.02 -6.26 9.92
C SER A 306 5.22 -5.76 9.12
N LEU A 307 4.97 -4.84 8.19
CA LEU A 307 6.03 -3.98 7.68
C LEU A 307 6.54 -3.08 8.82
N ASN A 308 7.86 -2.95 8.96
CA ASN A 308 8.49 -1.97 9.85
C ASN A 308 9.70 -1.32 9.17
N ALA A 309 9.49 -0.19 8.51
CA ALA A 309 10.52 0.54 7.78
C ALA A 309 11.21 1.62 8.63
N LEU A 310 11.08 1.57 9.97
CA LEU A 310 11.66 2.59 10.85
C LEU A 310 13.17 2.73 10.64
N SER A 311 13.88 1.61 10.51
CA SER A 311 15.33 1.58 10.26
C SER A 311 15.74 2.19 8.91
N LEU A 312 14.82 2.26 7.95
CA LEU A 312 15.05 2.82 6.61
C LEU A 312 14.73 4.32 6.55
N LEU A 313 14.28 4.93 7.64
CA LEU A 313 13.81 6.32 7.65
C LEU A 313 14.83 7.33 7.09
N PRO A 314 16.14 7.29 7.46
CA PRO A 314 17.14 8.18 6.86
C PRO A 314 17.28 7.99 5.33
N GLU A 315 17.16 6.75 4.85
CA GLU A 315 17.25 6.46 3.43
C GLU A 315 16.01 6.93 2.67
N LEU A 316 14.81 6.72 3.20
CA LEU A 316 13.57 7.24 2.63
C LEU A 316 13.59 8.77 2.51
N ALA A 317 14.09 9.45 3.54
CA ALA A 317 14.26 10.90 3.54
C ALA A 317 15.27 11.38 2.48
N ARG A 318 16.38 10.66 2.30
CA ARG A 318 17.40 10.95 1.26
C ARG A 318 16.88 10.72 -0.15
N ILE A 319 16.08 9.67 -0.34
CA ILE A 319 15.38 9.39 -1.60
C ILE A 319 14.43 10.55 -1.95
N GLY A 320 13.92 11.27 -0.94
CA GLY A 320 12.95 12.35 -1.13
C GLY A 320 11.51 11.88 -1.07
N VAL A 321 11.24 10.77 -0.37
CA VAL A 321 9.87 10.36 -0.03
C VAL A 321 9.20 11.48 0.76
N ARG A 322 8.01 11.90 0.32
CA ARG A 322 7.30 13.04 0.91
C ARG A 322 6.58 12.67 2.19
N ALA A 323 6.10 11.44 2.32
CA ALA A 323 5.31 11.02 3.45
C ALA A 323 5.51 9.53 3.80
N VAL A 324 5.46 9.24 5.10
CA VAL A 324 5.40 7.88 5.63
C VAL A 324 4.02 7.62 6.22
N LYS A 325 3.37 6.58 5.72
CA LYS A 325 2.00 6.19 6.08
C LYS A 325 2.00 5.05 7.07
N ILE A 326 1.24 5.18 8.13
CA ILE A 326 0.96 4.08 9.05
C ILE A 326 -0.30 3.32 8.57
N GLU A 327 -0.20 2.00 8.46
CA GLU A 327 -1.36 1.12 8.25
C GLU A 327 -2.02 0.85 9.60
N GLY A 328 -3.35 0.92 9.67
CA GLY A 328 -4.07 0.65 10.92
C GLY A 328 -5.52 0.26 10.72
N ARG A 329 -5.81 -0.64 9.76
CA ARG A 329 -7.15 -1.24 9.65
C ARG A 329 -7.55 -1.87 10.99
N GLN A 330 -8.75 -1.54 11.47
CA GLN A 330 -9.32 -2.04 12.74
C GLN A 330 -8.46 -1.73 14.00
N ARG A 331 -7.66 -0.67 13.97
CA ARG A 331 -6.86 -0.25 15.12
C ARG A 331 -7.57 0.84 15.93
N GLY A 332 -7.58 0.66 17.25
CA GLY A 332 -8.18 1.60 18.18
C GLY A 332 -7.26 2.79 18.56
N PRO A 333 -7.78 3.76 19.33
CA PRO A 333 -7.04 4.97 19.69
C PRO A 333 -5.69 4.71 20.39
N ALA A 334 -5.59 3.66 21.22
CA ALA A 334 -4.35 3.31 21.91
C ALA A 334 -3.23 2.89 20.93
N TYR A 335 -3.56 2.09 19.91
CA TYR A 335 -2.61 1.75 18.84
C TYR A 335 -2.18 3.00 18.10
N THR A 336 -3.14 3.83 17.68
CA THR A 336 -2.87 5.06 16.93
C THR A 336 -1.98 6.01 17.72
N ALA A 337 -2.23 6.22 19.02
CA ALA A 337 -1.39 7.05 19.88
C ALA A 337 0.04 6.51 19.97
N ALA A 338 0.19 5.21 20.25
CA ALA A 338 1.50 4.58 20.47
C ALA A 338 2.37 4.63 19.21
N VAL A 339 1.83 4.21 18.06
CA VAL A 339 2.57 4.21 16.79
C VAL A 339 2.90 5.63 16.35
N THR A 340 1.98 6.59 16.50
CA THR A 340 2.23 7.98 16.11
C THR A 340 3.36 8.58 16.92
N ARG A 341 3.36 8.42 18.25
CA ARG A 341 4.42 8.97 19.12
C ARG A 341 5.80 8.40 18.79
N VAL A 342 5.88 7.10 18.51
CA VAL A 342 7.15 6.46 18.12
C VAL A 342 7.66 7.04 16.81
N TRP A 343 6.81 7.10 15.78
CA TRP A 343 7.22 7.62 14.47
C TRP A 343 7.52 9.11 14.50
N ARG A 344 6.75 9.90 15.26
CA ARG A 344 7.01 11.34 15.48
C ARG A 344 8.38 11.55 16.12
N ALA A 345 8.67 10.82 17.19
CA ALA A 345 9.97 10.91 17.86
C ALA A 345 11.15 10.51 16.93
N ALA A 346 10.94 9.52 16.06
CA ALA A 346 11.93 9.12 15.06
C ALA A 346 12.14 10.21 13.98
N LEU A 347 11.05 10.79 13.47
CA LEU A 347 11.11 11.87 12.48
C LEU A 347 11.75 13.14 13.06
N ASP A 348 11.41 13.51 14.29
CA ASP A 348 11.99 14.68 14.97
C ASP A 348 13.48 14.47 15.24
N ARG A 349 13.87 13.25 15.62
CA ARG A 349 15.29 12.91 15.78
C ARG A 349 16.03 12.95 14.46
N LEU A 350 15.43 12.48 13.37
CA LEU A 350 16.02 12.61 12.03
C LEU A 350 16.17 14.08 11.64
N ALA A 351 15.17 14.92 11.90
CA ALA A 351 15.22 16.35 11.62
C ALA A 351 16.36 17.06 12.38
N GLN A 352 16.63 16.64 13.61
CA GLN A 352 17.67 17.22 14.46
C GLN A 352 19.08 16.67 14.17
N GLN A 353 19.21 15.39 13.84
CA GLN A 353 20.50 14.68 13.78
C GLN A 353 20.92 14.26 12.37
N GLY A 354 20.02 14.34 11.39
CA GLY A 354 20.26 13.87 10.03
C GLY A 354 20.72 12.41 9.99
N ASP A 355 21.68 12.11 9.12
CA ASP A 355 22.25 10.75 8.98
C ASP A 355 22.97 10.24 10.26
N ALA A 356 23.31 11.12 11.21
CA ALA A 356 23.89 10.72 12.49
C ALA A 356 22.85 10.21 13.50
N MET A 357 21.57 10.19 13.12
CA MET A 357 20.47 9.68 13.94
C MET A 357 20.77 8.30 14.50
N ARG A 358 20.62 8.16 15.82
CA ARG A 358 20.63 6.86 16.50
C ARG A 358 19.22 6.39 16.79
N PHE A 359 18.92 5.15 16.41
CA PHE A 359 17.65 4.51 16.72
C PHE A 359 17.55 4.21 18.22
N ASP A 360 16.39 4.51 18.80
CA ASP A 360 16.08 4.14 20.18
C ASP A 360 15.55 2.70 20.21
N PRO A 361 16.21 1.77 20.93
CA PRO A 361 15.70 0.41 21.08
C PRO A 361 14.30 0.33 21.69
N ALA A 362 13.86 1.36 22.44
CA ALA A 362 12.50 1.43 22.97
C ALA A 362 11.44 1.54 21.87
N TRP A 363 11.76 2.17 20.74
CA TRP A 363 10.86 2.25 19.59
C TRP A 363 10.60 0.89 18.99
N SER A 364 11.64 0.10 18.73
CA SER A 364 11.49 -1.26 18.20
C SER A 364 10.70 -2.16 19.15
N ARG A 365 10.95 -2.07 20.47
CA ARG A 365 10.15 -2.80 21.47
C ARG A 365 8.68 -2.39 21.42
N SER A 366 8.39 -1.09 21.37
CA SER A 366 7.02 -0.59 21.31
C SER A 366 6.31 -0.94 20.01
N LEU A 367 6.99 -0.96 18.87
CA LEU A 367 6.38 -1.36 17.59
C LEU A 367 6.19 -2.87 17.51
N GLY A 368 7.12 -3.65 18.07
CA GLY A 368 7.03 -5.12 18.11
C GLY A 368 5.77 -5.62 18.82
N THR A 369 5.34 -4.96 19.91
CA THR A 369 4.08 -5.33 20.61
C THR A 369 2.83 -4.99 19.80
N LEU A 370 2.94 -4.09 18.83
CA LEU A 370 1.86 -3.68 17.93
C LEU A 370 1.87 -4.44 16.60
N ALA A 371 2.92 -5.21 16.32
CA ALA A 371 3.11 -5.93 15.08
C ALA A 371 2.18 -7.14 14.96
N GLU A 372 1.72 -7.43 13.75
CA GLU A 372 0.96 -8.64 13.47
C GLU A 372 1.86 -9.87 13.69
N GLY A 373 1.33 -10.88 14.39
CA GLY A 373 2.10 -12.06 14.74
C GLY A 373 3.33 -11.78 15.62
N GLN A 374 3.45 -10.56 16.21
CA GLN A 374 4.61 -10.11 16.97
C GLN A 374 5.94 -10.20 16.20
N THR A 375 5.87 -10.19 14.86
CA THR A 375 7.05 -10.19 13.99
C THR A 375 6.96 -9.02 13.03
N ASP A 376 8.12 -8.52 12.61
CA ASP A 376 8.20 -7.51 11.58
C ASP A 376 9.20 -7.86 10.49
N THR A 377 9.06 -7.18 9.36
CA THR A 377 9.89 -7.35 8.18
C THR A 377 10.07 -6.01 7.47
N LEU A 378 11.13 -5.90 6.67
CA LEU A 378 11.28 -4.82 5.69
C LEU A 378 10.44 -5.08 4.42
N GLY A 379 9.89 -6.29 4.28
CA GLY A 379 9.13 -6.70 3.10
C GLY A 379 9.94 -6.47 1.83
N ALA A 380 9.28 -5.97 0.78
CA ALA A 380 9.95 -5.73 -0.50
C ALA A 380 10.99 -4.61 -0.47
N TYR A 381 11.04 -3.76 0.56
CA TYR A 381 12.04 -2.69 0.67
C TYR A 381 13.46 -3.26 0.72
N SER A 382 13.63 -4.44 1.33
CA SER A 382 14.88 -5.21 1.33
C SER A 382 14.68 -6.53 0.59
N ARG A 383 15.33 -6.67 -0.58
CA ARG A 383 15.37 -7.94 -1.32
C ARG A 383 16.81 -8.45 -1.33
N PRO A 384 17.20 -9.30 -0.36
CA PRO A 384 18.58 -9.76 -0.23
C PRO A 384 19.05 -10.69 -1.35
N TRP A 385 18.14 -11.22 -2.17
CA TRP A 385 18.45 -12.11 -3.30
C TRP A 385 18.60 -11.39 -4.65
N LYS A 386 18.65 -10.07 -4.65
CA LYS A 386 18.92 -9.27 -5.86
C LYS A 386 20.39 -9.18 -6.17
#